data_AF-A0A9W4WSN7-F1
#
_entry.id   AF-A0A9W4WSN7-F1
#
_cell.length_a   1.000
_cell.length_b   1.000
_cell.length_c   1.000
_cell.angle_alpha   90.00
_cell.angle_beta   90.00
_cell.angle_gamma   90.00
#
_symmetry.space_group_name_H-M   'P 1'
#
loop_
_entity.id
_entity.type
_entity.pdbx_description
1 polymer ?
#
loop_
_entity_poly.entity_id
_entity_poly.type
_entity_poly.pdbx_seq_one_letter_code
_entity_poly.pdbx_strand_id
1 'polypeptide(L)'
;MRAFLALLALSAAGRPVGQDAAQRPLQSSDADPSVLSSDISAYIEGLMEEWHVPGLSVAAVDGDKTLAKGYGYAILNSTPATPHTLFYTGSTTKSFTAAGLSLLVDNSTSLTWTTPVSSVLDDF
;
A
#
# COMPACT_ATOMS: atom_id res chain seq x y z
N MET A 1 34.76 49.18 -3.33
CA MET A 1 34.60 47.74 -3.62
C MET A 1 34.52 46.99 -2.29
N ARG A 2 33.31 46.71 -1.79
CA ARG A 2 33.09 45.97 -0.53
C ARG A 2 32.27 44.74 -0.86
N ALA A 3 32.86 43.57 -0.65
CA ALA A 3 32.32 42.28 -1.00
C ALA A 3 31.15 41.89 -0.08
N PHE A 4 30.12 41.32 -0.71
CA PHE A 4 28.99 40.64 -0.11
C PHE A 4 29.44 39.33 0.57
N LEU A 5 28.82 38.97 1.69
CA LEU A 5 28.55 37.57 2.01
C LEU A 5 27.29 37.48 2.88
N ALA A 6 26.15 37.26 2.22
CA ALA A 6 24.91 36.87 2.88
C ALA A 6 24.85 35.34 2.87
N LEU A 7 25.00 34.72 4.04
CA LEU A 7 24.86 33.27 4.21
C LEU A 7 23.37 32.96 4.37
N LEU A 8 22.73 32.54 3.28
CA LEU A 8 21.35 32.05 3.29
C LEU A 8 21.38 30.59 3.79
N ALA A 9 21.09 30.38 5.07
CA ALA A 9 20.87 29.05 5.62
C ALA A 9 19.53 28.51 5.10
N LEU A 10 19.58 27.77 3.98
CA LEU A 10 18.43 27.02 3.50
C LEU A 10 18.26 25.81 4.42
N SER A 11 17.50 25.96 5.51
CA SER A 11 17.01 24.80 6.25
C SER A 11 15.98 24.10 5.36
N ALA A 12 16.45 23.12 4.59
CA ALA A 12 15.56 22.09 4.07
C ALA A 12 15.05 21.30 5.27
N ALA A 13 13.99 21.80 5.91
CA ALA A 13 13.15 20.99 6.75
C ALA A 13 12.51 19.97 5.82
N GLY A 14 13.20 18.85 5.60
CA GLY A 14 12.63 17.67 4.98
C GLY A 14 11.38 17.37 5.77
N ARG A 15 10.21 17.57 5.15
CA ARG A 15 8.96 17.14 5.76
C ARG A 15 9.13 15.65 6.03
N PRO A 16 8.97 15.18 7.27
CA PRO A 16 9.08 13.76 7.56
C PRO A 16 8.06 13.05 6.67
N VAL A 17 8.56 12.30 5.69
CA VAL A 17 7.78 11.31 4.96
C VAL A 17 7.32 10.32 6.04
N GLY A 18 6.05 10.42 6.46
CA GLY A 18 5.51 9.55 7.50
C GLY A 18 4.52 10.20 8.49
N GLN A 19 4.34 11.52 8.53
CA GLN A 19 3.33 12.12 9.43
C GLN A 19 1.89 12.05 8.93
N ASP A 20 1.66 11.68 7.66
CA ASP A 20 0.32 11.34 7.13
C ASP A 20 0.05 9.82 7.08
N ALA A 21 0.89 9.01 7.75
CA ALA A 21 0.81 7.55 7.73
C ALA A 21 -0.27 6.94 8.65
N ALA A 22 -1.26 7.73 9.08
CA ALA A 22 -2.41 7.16 9.77
C ALA A 22 -3.25 6.41 8.74
N GLN A 23 -3.25 5.07 8.79
CA GLN A 23 -4.18 4.26 8.01
C GLN A 23 -5.61 4.73 8.34
N ARG A 24 -6.26 5.41 7.39
CA ARG A 24 -7.65 5.82 7.53
C ARG A 24 -8.53 4.67 7.05
N PRO A 25 -9.56 4.27 7.81
CA PRO A 25 -10.56 3.34 7.29
C PRO A 25 -11.08 3.87 5.96
N LEU A 26 -11.34 2.99 4.99
CA LEU A 26 -11.97 3.36 3.73
C LEU A 26 -13.25 4.15 4.06
N GLN A 27 -13.23 5.46 3.83
CA GLN A 27 -14.39 6.30 4.00
C GLN A 27 -15.27 6.11 2.78
N SER A 28 -16.57 5.90 2.99
CA SER A 28 -17.55 6.02 1.92
C SER A 28 -17.62 7.49 1.51
N SER A 29 -16.75 7.94 0.61
CA SER A 29 -16.76 9.31 0.10
C SER A 29 -17.13 9.33 -1.38
N ASP A 30 -17.77 10.43 -1.78
CA ASP A 30 -18.24 10.81 -3.12
C ASP A 30 -17.12 10.90 -4.16
N ALA A 31 -16.32 9.85 -4.30
CA ALA A 31 -15.28 9.78 -5.29
C ALA A 31 -15.91 9.69 -6.68
N ASP A 32 -15.31 10.40 -7.63
CA ASP A 32 -15.76 10.45 -9.03
C ASP A 32 -15.92 9.01 -9.56
N PRO A 33 -17.14 8.59 -9.95
CA PRO A 33 -17.41 7.23 -10.42
C PRO A 33 -16.62 6.84 -11.69
N SER A 34 -15.82 7.76 -12.25
CA SER A 34 -15.06 7.56 -13.49
C SER A 34 -13.93 6.54 -13.42
N VAL A 35 -13.29 6.28 -12.26
CA VAL A 35 -12.10 5.39 -12.20
C VAL A 35 -12.48 3.91 -12.21
N LEU A 36 -13.46 3.51 -11.40
CA LEU A 36 -14.05 2.16 -11.46
C LEU A 36 -15.37 2.21 -12.24
N SER A 37 -15.29 2.72 -13.47
CA SER A 37 -16.43 2.93 -14.36
C SER A 37 -17.14 1.62 -14.75
N SER A 38 -18.25 1.75 -15.47
CA SER A 38 -18.94 0.60 -16.09
C SER A 38 -18.02 -0.19 -17.01
N ASP A 39 -17.16 0.48 -17.78
CA ASP A 39 -16.29 -0.16 -18.77
C ASP A 39 -15.19 -0.99 -18.08
N ILE A 40 -14.60 -0.44 -17.03
CA ILE A 40 -13.66 -1.17 -16.17
C ILE A 40 -14.35 -2.33 -15.45
N SER A 41 -15.59 -2.12 -14.97
CA SER A 41 -16.36 -3.19 -14.35
C SER A 41 -16.65 -4.34 -15.33
N ALA A 42 -17.06 -4.02 -16.56
CA ALA A 42 -17.31 -5.02 -17.60
C ALA A 42 -16.02 -5.76 -18.00
N TYR A 43 -14.88 -5.06 -18.07
CA TYR A 43 -13.59 -5.69 -18.32
C TYR A 43 -13.19 -6.66 -17.20
N ILE A 44 -13.34 -6.26 -15.94
CA ILE A 44 -13.07 -7.11 -14.77
C ILE A 44 -13.98 -8.33 -14.77
N GLU A 45 -15.29 -8.15 -15.00
CA GLU A 45 -16.26 -9.24 -15.05
C GLU A 45 -15.94 -10.22 -16.19
N GLY A 46 -15.50 -9.73 -17.36
CA GLY A 46 -15.03 -10.58 -18.46
C GLY A 46 -13.80 -11.40 -18.10
N LEU A 47 -12.82 -10.83 -17.38
CA LEU A 47 -11.68 -11.58 -16.86
C LEU A 47 -12.10 -12.60 -15.80
N MET A 48 -13.04 -12.24 -14.92
CA MET A 48 -13.55 -13.20 -13.92
C MET A 48 -14.21 -14.40 -14.58
N GLU A 49 -14.96 -14.19 -15.67
CA GLU A 49 -15.55 -15.26 -16.48
C GLU A 49 -14.46 -16.11 -17.15
N GLU A 50 -13.50 -15.49 -17.85
CA GLU A 50 -12.40 -16.19 -18.54
C GLU A 50 -11.59 -17.07 -17.58
N TRP A 51 -11.22 -16.52 -16.43
CA TRP A 51 -10.33 -17.17 -15.46
C TRP A 51 -11.09 -17.93 -14.36
N HIS A 52 -12.42 -18.01 -14.45
CA HIS A 52 -13.29 -18.70 -13.51
C HIS A 52 -13.07 -18.23 -12.05
N VAL A 53 -12.91 -16.92 -11.85
CA VAL A 53 -12.66 -16.31 -10.53
C VAL A 53 -14.01 -16.03 -9.85
N PRO A 54 -14.33 -16.67 -8.70
CA PRO A 54 -15.64 -16.51 -8.04
C PRO A 54 -15.91 -15.09 -7.53
N GLY A 55 -14.87 -14.39 -7.09
CA GLY A 55 -14.97 -13.03 -6.60
C GLY A 55 -13.62 -12.43 -6.28
N LEU A 56 -13.55 -11.10 -6.34
CA LEU A 56 -12.36 -10.30 -6.07
C LEU A 56 -12.76 -8.91 -5.57
N SER A 57 -11.78 -8.12 -5.16
CA SER A 57 -11.98 -6.69 -4.88
C SER A 57 -10.86 -5.88 -5.49
N VAL A 58 -11.21 -4.72 -6.06
CA VAL A 58 -10.26 -3.80 -6.70
C VAL A 58 -10.34 -2.46 -5.97
N ALA A 59 -9.18 -1.88 -5.72
CA ALA A 59 -9.06 -0.51 -5.21
C ALA A 59 -8.16 0.32 -6.14
N ALA A 60 -8.55 1.58 -6.35
CA ALA A 60 -7.79 2.58 -7.07
C ALA A 60 -7.53 3.77 -6.13
N VAL A 61 -6.29 4.25 -6.09
CA VAL A 61 -5.84 5.35 -5.23
C VAL A 61 -5.27 6.45 -6.13
N ASP A 62 -5.79 7.67 -5.99
CA ASP A 62 -5.35 8.88 -6.69
C ASP A 62 -5.24 10.05 -5.70
N GLY A 63 -4.01 10.36 -5.30
CA GLY A 63 -3.75 11.31 -4.21
C GLY A 63 -4.48 10.89 -2.93
N ASP A 64 -5.35 11.76 -2.43
CA ASP A 64 -6.16 11.52 -1.23
C ASP A 64 -7.46 10.75 -1.51
N LYS A 65 -7.76 10.43 -2.78
CA LYS A 65 -8.98 9.72 -3.17
C LYS A 65 -8.71 8.23 -3.24
N THR A 66 -9.57 7.43 -2.62
CA THR A 66 -9.56 5.98 -2.75
C THR A 66 -10.95 5.49 -3.13
N LEU A 67 -11.03 4.71 -4.21
CA LEU A 67 -12.22 4.00 -4.66
C LEU A 67 -11.97 2.51 -4.51
N ALA A 68 -12.95 1.77 -4.00
CA ALA A 68 -12.86 0.32 -3.91
C ALA A 68 -14.21 -0.34 -4.19
N LYS A 69 -14.19 -1.47 -4.90
CA LYS A 69 -15.39 -2.24 -5.26
C LYS A 69 -15.11 -3.74 -5.17
N GLY A 70 -16.08 -4.48 -4.64
CA GLY A 70 -16.12 -5.94 -4.70
C GLY A 70 -16.90 -6.43 -5.92
N TYR A 71 -16.47 -7.55 -6.49
CA TYR A 71 -17.08 -8.19 -7.65
C TYR A 71 -17.32 -9.67 -7.35
N GLY A 72 -18.46 -10.22 -7.77
CA GLY A 72 -18.82 -11.62 -7.54
C GLY A 72 -19.05 -11.95 -6.07
N TYR A 73 -18.49 -13.08 -5.62
CA TYR A 73 -18.78 -13.69 -4.32
C TYR A 73 -17.52 -13.87 -3.46
N ALA A 74 -17.61 -13.49 -2.19
CA ALA A 74 -16.65 -13.86 -1.14
C ALA A 74 -16.79 -15.34 -0.75
N ILE A 75 -18.03 -15.84 -0.73
CA ILE A 75 -18.35 -17.25 -0.56
C ILE A 75 -19.28 -17.63 -1.71
N LEU A 76 -18.82 -18.58 -2.52
CA LEU A 76 -19.48 -18.98 -3.76
C LEU A 76 -20.98 -19.22 -3.54
N ASN A 77 -21.81 -18.53 -4.32
CA ASN A 77 -23.27 -18.61 -4.30
C ASN A 77 -23.97 -18.20 -2.99
N SER A 78 -23.28 -17.60 -2.01
CA SER A 78 -23.92 -17.17 -0.75
C SER A 78 -23.64 -15.74 -0.35
N THR A 79 -22.39 -15.27 -0.49
CA THR A 79 -21.97 -14.00 0.11
C THR A 79 -21.30 -13.13 -0.96
N PRO A 80 -21.90 -11.98 -1.31
CA PRO A 80 -21.28 -11.04 -2.24
C PRO A 80 -19.91 -10.56 -1.74
N ALA A 81 -18.96 -10.39 -2.65
CA ALA A 81 -17.70 -9.73 -2.33
C ALA A 81 -17.94 -8.23 -2.12
N THR A 82 -17.23 -7.65 -1.17
CA THR A 82 -17.28 -6.22 -0.85
C THR A 82 -15.87 -5.68 -0.74
N PRO A 83 -15.65 -4.35 -0.77
CA PRO A 83 -14.34 -3.76 -0.48
C PRO A 83 -13.71 -4.19 0.85
N HIS A 84 -14.50 -4.71 1.78
CA HIS A 84 -14.07 -5.16 3.10
C HIS A 84 -13.92 -6.69 3.21
N THR A 85 -14.15 -7.44 2.13
CA THR A 85 -13.92 -8.88 2.10
C THR A 85 -12.42 -9.17 2.30
N LEU A 86 -12.11 -10.08 3.22
CA LEU A 86 -10.74 -10.52 3.46
C LEU A 86 -10.34 -11.60 2.45
N PHE A 87 -9.20 -11.39 1.80
CA PHE A 87 -8.58 -12.35 0.88
C PHE A 87 -7.19 -12.75 1.38
N TYR A 88 -6.75 -13.94 1.02
CA TYR A 88 -5.35 -14.32 1.24
C TYR A 88 -4.44 -13.52 0.29
N THR A 89 -3.51 -12.78 0.87
CA THR A 89 -2.57 -11.91 0.15
C THR A 89 -1.31 -12.64 -0.33
N GLY A 90 -1.02 -13.80 0.24
CA GLY A 90 0.11 -14.65 -0.16
C GLY A 90 1.45 -13.89 -0.10
N SER A 91 2.20 -13.89 -1.21
CA SER A 91 3.54 -13.28 -1.26
C SER A 91 3.55 -11.76 -1.12
N THR A 92 2.44 -11.05 -1.32
CA THR A 92 2.42 -9.59 -1.11
C THR A 92 2.61 -9.22 0.36
N THR A 93 2.39 -10.15 1.28
CA THR A 93 2.74 -10.04 2.72
C THR A 93 4.24 -9.75 2.94
N LYS A 94 5.13 -10.16 2.03
CA LYS A 94 6.58 -9.92 2.15
C LYS A 94 6.93 -8.43 2.20
N SER A 95 6.17 -7.57 1.52
CA SER A 95 6.38 -6.12 1.58
C SER A 95 6.17 -5.58 3.00
N PHE A 96 5.20 -6.13 3.74
CA PHE A 96 4.97 -5.77 5.14
C PHE A 96 6.11 -6.28 6.04
N THR A 97 6.60 -7.50 5.81
CA THR A 97 7.79 -8.02 6.52
C THR A 97 9.01 -7.15 6.26
N ALA A 98 9.24 -6.75 5.00
CA ALA A 98 10.34 -5.87 4.63
C ALA A 98 10.20 -4.48 5.27
N ALA A 99 8.99 -3.92 5.31
CA ALA A 99 8.73 -2.65 6.02
C ALA A 99 9.02 -2.77 7.52
N GLY A 100 8.59 -3.86 8.17
CA GLY A 100 8.91 -4.12 9.57
C GLY A 100 10.42 -4.27 9.82
N LEU A 101 11.13 -4.96 8.91
CA LEU A 101 12.58 -5.05 8.96
C LEU A 101 13.26 -3.69 8.76
N SER A 102 12.73 -2.84 7.88
CA SER A 102 13.23 -1.47 7.69
C SER A 102 13.14 -0.68 8.98
N LEU A 103 11.98 -0.74 9.67
CA LEU A 103 11.82 -0.08 10.97
C LEU A 103 12.82 -0.63 12.00
N LEU A 104 13.09 -1.94 11.99
CA LEU A 104 14.08 -2.54 12.88
C LEU A 104 15.50 -2.04 12.58
N VAL A 105 15.90 -2.01 11.30
CA VAL A 105 17.21 -1.53 10.86
C VAL A 105 17.38 -0.04 11.18
N ASP A 106 16.38 0.79 10.88
CA ASP A 106 16.44 2.24 11.10
C ASP A 106 16.59 2.61 12.59
N ASN A 107 16.03 1.79 13.49
CA ASN A 107 16.12 2.00 14.94
C ASN A 107 17.30 1.25 15.61
N SER A 108 18.07 0.45 14.87
CA SER A 108 19.14 -0.37 15.42
C SER A 108 20.50 0.29 15.30
N THR A 109 21.38 0.05 16.27
CA THR A 109 22.80 0.44 16.23
C THR A 109 23.72 -0.70 15.82
N SER A 110 23.22 -1.94 15.76
CA SER A 110 24.00 -3.16 15.48
C SER A 110 23.51 -3.95 14.26
N LEU A 111 22.31 -3.65 13.75
CA LEU A 111 21.72 -4.30 12.58
C LEU A 111 21.63 -3.32 11.42
N THR A 112 22.19 -3.70 10.28
CA THR A 112 22.18 -2.96 9.02
C THR A 112 21.71 -3.88 7.90
N TRP A 113 21.36 -3.32 6.74
CA TRP A 113 21.01 -4.09 5.54
C TRP A 113 22.11 -5.06 5.07
N THR A 114 23.35 -4.83 5.49
CA THR A 114 24.52 -5.64 5.14
C THR A 114 25.00 -6.53 6.30
N THR A 115 24.34 -6.50 7.45
CA THR A 115 24.70 -7.36 8.59
C THR A 115 24.53 -8.83 8.18
N PRO A 116 25.58 -9.67 8.27
CA PRO A 116 25.47 -11.09 7.97
C PRO A 116 24.44 -11.78 8.87
N VAL A 117 23.67 -12.72 8.33
CA VAL A 117 22.67 -13.46 9.11
C VAL A 117 23.32 -14.25 10.25
N SER A 118 24.49 -14.84 10.01
CA SER A 118 25.26 -15.59 11.02
C SER A 118 25.81 -14.74 12.16
N SER A 119 25.86 -13.40 12.03
CA SER A 119 26.20 -12.53 13.16
C SER A 119 25.00 -12.21 14.05
N VAL A 120 23.80 -12.64 13.65
CA VAL A 120 22.53 -12.41 14.37
C VAL A 120 21.97 -13.71 14.93
N LEU A 121 22.17 -14.84 14.23
CA LEU A 121 21.71 -16.17 14.61
C LEU A 121 22.93 -17.06 14.90
N ASP A 122 23.03 -17.54 16.15
CA ASP A 122 24.20 -18.27 16.68
C ASP A 122 24.30 -19.74 16.22
N ASP A 123 23.30 -20.22 15.48
CA ASP A 123 23.11 -21.60 15.03
C ASP A 123 23.58 -21.87 13.59
N PHE A 124 24.35 -20.95 12.99
CA PHE A 124 24.93 -21.04 11.65
C PHE A 124 26.45 -20.93 11.63
#